data_AF-A0A522D7A8-F1
#
_entry.id   AF-A0A522D7A8-F1
#
_cell.length_a   1.000
_cell.length_b   1.000
_cell.length_c   1.000
_cell.angle_alpha   90.00
_cell.angle_beta   90.00
_cell.angle_gamma   90.00
#
_symmetry.space_group_name_H-M   'P 1'
#
loop_
_entity.id
_entity.type
_entity.pdbx_description
1 polymer ?
#
loop_
_entity_poly.entity_id
_entity_poly.type
_entity_poly.pdbx_seq_one_letter_code
_entity_poly.pdbx_strand_id
1 'polypeptide(L)'
;MLPAHMRRYLPEKLPGFAILLCLFVPTIHCAAGCAGARVSGDGEYRRTTASGIPLSLQFPEAMPDITKERAAEIDARPGKSLAERWMLARFHHINSPENDHLVKSVADYKAILVAGRGDGRALNNLACVYAEMEKYKDAEQLFQELLAGTDAPANAYYNLYILYRRSTRLDDGVRVLVMLKEKQPCSLYASIELGDIFFEKQDYTIAESYYRAVLGPCESNPYPIYKCAKALEAQGRHGEAEEMYTRCLAEFPYFHEAYLDYAHMLLVLERTEDAKKILNRAAGLIKK
;
A
#
# COMPACT_ATOMS: atom_id res chain seq x y z
N MET A 1 36.06 -22.33 0.13
CA MET A 1 36.58 -23.00 1.35
C MET A 1 36.59 -21.98 2.48
N LEU A 2 35.80 -22.19 3.53
CA LEU A 2 35.76 -21.32 4.72
C LEU A 2 36.79 -21.79 5.78
N PRO A 3 37.34 -20.89 6.64
CA PRO A 3 38.46 -21.19 7.53
C PRO A 3 38.11 -22.10 8.72
N ALA A 4 39.11 -22.81 9.23
CA ALA A 4 39.01 -23.95 10.15
C ALA A 4 38.60 -23.66 11.62
N HIS A 5 38.30 -22.43 12.01
CA HIS A 5 38.02 -22.08 13.42
C HIS A 5 36.53 -22.12 13.82
N MET A 6 35.60 -22.30 12.89
CA MET A 6 34.15 -22.35 13.18
C MET A 6 33.56 -23.75 13.42
N ARG A 7 34.39 -24.80 13.54
CA ARG A 7 33.92 -26.20 13.67
C ARG A 7 33.62 -26.70 15.08
N ARG A 8 33.51 -25.86 16.11
CA ARG A 8 33.51 -26.33 17.52
C ARG A 8 32.21 -26.24 18.33
N TYR A 9 31.06 -25.92 17.74
CA TYR A 9 29.78 -25.92 18.47
C TYR A 9 28.60 -26.48 17.66
N LEU A 10 28.68 -27.75 17.25
CA LEU A 10 27.49 -28.54 16.92
C LEU A 10 27.54 -29.87 17.69
N PRO A 11 26.60 -30.15 18.61
CA PRO A 11 26.30 -31.52 18.99
C PRO A 11 25.54 -32.18 17.84
N GLU A 12 26.05 -33.34 17.40
CA GLU A 12 25.36 -34.25 16.51
C GLU A 12 24.08 -34.80 17.18
N LYS A 13 23.03 -34.95 16.37
CA LYS A 13 21.75 -35.65 16.61
C LYS A 13 20.58 -34.83 17.17
N LEU A 14 19.86 -34.19 16.25
CA LEU A 14 18.39 -34.06 16.29
C LEU A 14 17.86 -34.15 14.85
N PRO A 15 17.15 -35.23 14.44
CA PRO A 15 16.51 -35.29 13.14
C PRO A 15 15.16 -34.55 13.22
N GLY A 16 14.97 -33.51 12.42
CA GLY A 16 13.65 -32.88 12.24
C GLY A 16 13.57 -31.36 12.19
N PHE A 17 14.68 -30.61 12.14
CA PHE A 17 14.67 -29.14 12.08
C PHE A 17 15.75 -28.60 11.13
N ALA A 18 15.80 -29.12 9.90
CA ALA A 18 16.63 -28.57 8.84
C ALA A 18 15.73 -28.03 7.74
N ILE A 19 15.37 -26.74 7.85
CA ILE A 19 15.11 -25.73 6.81
C ILE A 19 14.53 -24.54 7.58
N LEU A 20 15.38 -23.64 8.10
CA LEU A 20 15.10 -22.20 8.26
C LEU A 20 16.31 -21.47 8.91
N LEU A 21 17.51 -21.63 8.36
CA LEU A 21 18.68 -20.86 8.80
C LEU A 21 19.47 -20.40 7.59
N CYS A 22 18.91 -19.40 6.91
CA CYS A 22 19.59 -18.56 5.92
C CYS A 22 18.74 -17.30 5.64
N LEU A 23 18.61 -16.39 6.61
CA LEU A 23 18.18 -15.01 6.37
C LEU A 23 18.88 -14.06 7.36
N PHE A 24 20.20 -13.92 7.20
CA PHE A 24 20.87 -12.65 7.50
C PHE A 24 20.97 -11.90 6.18
N VAL A 25 19.94 -11.10 5.88
CA VAL A 25 19.95 -10.11 4.80
C VAL A 25 19.42 -8.82 5.44
N PRO A 26 20.04 -7.65 5.20
CA PRO A 26 19.69 -6.42 5.89
C PRO A 26 18.21 -6.10 5.67
N THR A 27 17.55 -5.60 6.71
CA THR A 27 16.17 -5.09 6.69
C THR A 27 16.05 -3.94 5.69
N ILE A 28 15.90 -4.28 4.41
CA ILE A 28 15.19 -3.46 3.45
C ILE A 28 13.74 -3.53 3.94
N HIS A 29 13.28 -2.44 4.56
CA HIS A 29 11.85 -2.20 4.76
C HIS A 29 11.22 -2.09 3.36
N CYS A 30 10.91 -3.24 2.76
CA CYS A 30 9.98 -3.31 1.65
C CYS A 30 8.64 -2.85 2.21
N ALA A 31 8.28 -1.61 1.91
CA ALA A 31 6.92 -1.13 1.97
C ALA A 31 6.07 -1.94 0.98
N ALA A 32 5.72 -3.17 1.36
CA ALA A 32 4.64 -3.92 0.76
C ALA A 32 3.33 -3.33 1.31
N GLY A 33 3.01 -2.11 0.88
CA GLY A 33 1.62 -1.68 0.86
C GLY A 33 0.85 -2.73 0.06
N CYS A 34 -0.23 -3.25 0.61
CA CYS A 34 -1.04 -4.32 0.02
C CYS A 34 -1.34 -4.05 -1.46
N ALA A 35 -0.57 -4.65 -2.36
CA ALA A 35 -0.93 -4.82 -3.76
C ALA A 35 -1.68 -6.15 -3.90
N GLY A 36 -2.79 -6.27 -3.18
CA GLY A 36 -3.91 -7.09 -3.60
C GLY A 36 -4.91 -6.12 -4.19
N ALA A 37 -5.19 -6.20 -5.49
CA ALA A 37 -6.19 -5.38 -6.14
C ALA A 37 -7.56 -5.61 -5.47
N ARG A 38 -7.91 -4.77 -4.49
CA ARG A 38 -9.28 -4.59 -4.04
C ARG A 38 -9.83 -3.42 -4.83
N VAL A 39 -10.64 -3.75 -5.83
CA VAL A 39 -11.66 -2.83 -6.34
C VAL A 39 -12.59 -2.58 -5.16
N SER A 40 -12.41 -1.47 -4.45
CA SER A 40 -13.51 -0.89 -3.68
C SER A 40 -14.64 -0.61 -4.67
N GLY A 41 -15.89 -0.66 -4.23
CA GLY A 41 -17.08 -0.53 -5.09
C GLY A 41 -17.17 0.75 -5.93
N ASP A 42 -16.17 1.64 -5.87
CA ASP A 42 -16.11 2.97 -6.48
C ASP A 42 -15.20 3.04 -7.72
N GLY A 43 -14.73 1.89 -8.24
CA GLY A 43 -13.91 1.82 -9.46
C GLY A 43 -12.44 2.23 -9.27
N GLU A 44 -11.93 2.16 -8.03
CA GLU A 44 -10.53 2.44 -7.68
C GLU A 44 -9.61 1.29 -8.09
N TYR A 45 -8.53 1.60 -8.81
CA TYR A 45 -7.53 0.65 -9.29
C TYR A 45 -6.16 1.01 -8.71
N ARG A 46 -5.69 0.24 -7.72
CA ARG A 46 -4.36 0.42 -7.13
C ARG A 46 -3.33 -0.42 -7.84
N ARG A 47 -2.22 0.21 -8.25
CA ARG A 47 -1.06 -0.47 -8.83
C ARG A 47 0.24 0.10 -8.29
N THR A 48 1.26 -0.75 -8.27
CA THR A 48 2.63 -0.31 -8.08
C THR A 48 3.27 -0.09 -9.45
N THR A 49 3.83 1.10 -9.67
CA THR A 49 4.51 1.46 -10.92
C THR A 49 5.81 0.68 -11.08
N ALA A 50 6.40 0.69 -12.27
CA ALA A 50 7.73 0.09 -12.49
C ALA A 50 8.81 0.70 -11.58
N SER A 51 8.65 1.98 -11.19
CA SER A 51 9.52 2.70 -10.26
C SER A 51 9.21 2.42 -8.77
N GLY A 52 8.25 1.53 -8.48
CA GLY A 52 7.90 1.11 -7.12
C GLY A 52 6.95 2.07 -6.39
N ILE A 53 6.29 2.99 -7.10
CA ILE A 53 5.35 3.96 -6.50
C ILE A 53 3.96 3.33 -6.46
N PRO A 54 3.32 3.16 -5.29
CA PRO A 54 1.97 2.62 -5.23
C PRO A 54 0.95 3.75 -5.47
N LEU A 55 0.40 3.82 -6.69
CA LEU A 55 -0.57 4.84 -7.10
C LEU A 55 -1.99 4.25 -7.20
N SER A 56 -2.97 5.08 -6.88
CA SER A 56 -4.39 4.77 -6.98
C SER A 56 -5.00 5.51 -8.18
N LEU A 57 -5.46 4.75 -9.17
CA LEU A 57 -6.11 5.26 -10.37
C LEU A 57 -7.63 5.12 -10.24
N GLN A 58 -8.37 5.93 -10.99
CA GLN A 58 -9.81 5.77 -11.11
C GLN A 58 -10.24 5.89 -12.57
N PHE A 59 -11.07 4.97 -13.02
CA PHE A 59 -11.63 4.95 -14.37
C PHE A 59 -13.15 4.93 -14.32
N PRO A 60 -13.86 5.36 -15.37
CA PRO A 60 -15.30 5.15 -15.47
C PRO A 60 -15.67 3.65 -15.37
N GLU A 61 -16.75 3.32 -14.65
CA GLU A 61 -17.14 1.94 -14.33
C GLU A 61 -17.40 1.06 -15.57
N ALA A 62 -18.03 1.62 -16.61
CA ALA A 62 -18.38 0.91 -17.84
C ALA A 62 -17.24 0.92 -18.87
N MET A 63 -16.02 0.59 -18.44
CA MET A 63 -14.83 0.67 -19.29
C MET A 63 -14.09 -0.68 -19.37
N PRO A 64 -14.29 -1.47 -20.44
CA PRO A 64 -13.53 -2.69 -20.64
C PRO A 64 -12.07 -2.38 -20.97
N ASP A 65 -11.18 -3.29 -20.56
CA ASP A 65 -9.81 -3.30 -21.10
C ASP A 65 -9.86 -3.61 -22.60
N ILE A 66 -8.98 -2.97 -23.37
CA ILE A 66 -8.87 -3.15 -24.82
C ILE A 66 -7.56 -3.85 -25.16
N THR A 67 -7.55 -4.61 -26.27
CA THR A 67 -6.33 -5.24 -26.79
C THR A 67 -5.45 -4.21 -27.49
N LYS A 68 -4.20 -4.56 -27.75
CA LYS A 68 -3.26 -3.71 -28.51
C LYS A 68 -3.77 -3.40 -29.91
N GLU A 69 -4.34 -4.39 -30.59
CA GLU A 69 -4.89 -4.25 -31.94
C GLU A 69 -6.05 -3.25 -31.91
N ARG A 70 -6.93 -3.39 -30.91
CA ARG A 70 -8.05 -2.47 -30.74
C ARG A 70 -7.60 -1.05 -30.43
N ALA A 71 -6.57 -0.88 -29.59
CA ALA A 71 -5.99 0.44 -29.32
C ALA A 71 -5.45 1.08 -30.60
N ALA A 72 -4.69 0.34 -31.41
CA ALA A 72 -4.16 0.82 -32.69
C ALA A 72 -5.27 1.24 -33.69
N GLU A 73 -6.37 0.48 -33.76
CA GLU A 73 -7.53 0.83 -34.58
C GLU A 73 -8.21 2.15 -34.14
N ILE A 74 -8.31 2.39 -32.83
CA ILE A 74 -8.88 3.63 -32.30
C ILE A 74 -7.90 4.80 -32.55
N ASP A 75 -6.60 4.57 -32.37
CA ASP A 75 -5.56 5.59 -32.59
C ASP A 75 -5.50 6.08 -34.04
N ALA A 76 -5.60 5.16 -35.00
CA ALA A 76 -5.57 5.48 -36.42
C ALA A 76 -6.77 6.33 -36.90
N ARG A 77 -7.89 6.32 -36.18
CA ARG A 77 -9.10 7.07 -36.56
C ARG A 77 -9.03 8.54 -36.11
N PRO A 78 -9.35 9.50 -37.01
CA PRO A 78 -9.55 10.89 -36.62
C PRO A 78 -10.86 11.02 -35.84
N GLY A 79 -10.91 11.91 -34.85
CA GLY A 79 -12.11 12.17 -34.05
C GLY A 79 -12.47 11.00 -33.12
N LYS A 80 -11.87 10.98 -31.93
CA LYS A 80 -12.12 9.98 -30.89
C LYS A 80 -13.23 10.47 -29.95
N SER A 81 -14.22 9.62 -29.69
CA SER A 81 -15.23 9.87 -28.67
C SER A 81 -14.60 9.94 -27.27
N LEU A 82 -15.30 10.52 -26.29
CA LEU A 82 -14.81 10.59 -24.92
C LEU A 82 -14.54 9.19 -24.33
N ALA A 83 -15.41 8.22 -24.61
CA ALA A 83 -15.23 6.85 -24.17
C ALA A 83 -13.98 6.20 -24.77
N GLU A 84 -13.75 6.39 -26.07
CA GLU A 84 -12.54 5.89 -26.75
C GLU A 84 -11.27 6.52 -26.19
N ARG A 85 -11.29 7.82 -25.87
CA ARG A 85 -10.14 8.48 -25.24
C ARG A 85 -9.83 7.89 -23.87
N TRP A 86 -10.85 7.61 -23.07
CA TRP A 86 -10.64 6.96 -21.78
C TRP A 86 -10.10 5.53 -21.92
N MET A 87 -10.60 4.76 -22.90
CA MET A 87 -10.07 3.42 -23.20
C MET A 87 -8.59 3.48 -23.59
N LEU A 88 -8.20 4.41 -24.47
CA LEU A 88 -6.81 4.62 -24.86
C LEU A 88 -5.96 5.10 -23.68
N ALA A 89 -6.43 6.08 -22.91
CA ALA A 89 -5.71 6.59 -21.75
C ALA A 89 -5.39 5.48 -20.74
N ARG A 90 -6.36 4.61 -20.46
CA ARG A 90 -6.20 3.43 -19.58
C ARG A 90 -5.22 2.42 -20.16
N PHE A 91 -5.39 2.05 -21.43
CA PHE A 91 -4.51 1.11 -22.11
C PHE A 91 -3.06 1.60 -22.11
N HIS A 92 -2.83 2.84 -22.54
CA HIS A 92 -1.51 3.46 -22.57
C HIS A 92 -0.91 3.63 -21.17
N HIS A 93 -1.71 3.90 -20.14
CA HIS A 93 -1.20 4.06 -18.78
C HIS A 93 -0.80 2.73 -18.11
N ILE A 94 -1.56 1.65 -18.35
CA ILE A 94 -1.44 0.42 -17.55
C ILE A 94 -0.90 -0.76 -18.36
N ASN A 95 -1.39 -0.94 -19.59
CA ASN A 95 -1.26 -2.20 -20.32
C ASN A 95 -0.28 -2.13 -21.50
N SER A 96 0.03 -0.94 -22.00
CA SER A 96 0.87 -0.79 -23.19
C SER A 96 2.34 -1.12 -22.90
N PRO A 97 2.98 -1.97 -23.73
CA PRO A 97 4.40 -2.31 -23.59
C PRO A 97 5.33 -1.32 -24.32
N GLU A 98 4.79 -0.28 -24.96
CA GLU A 98 5.55 0.63 -25.82
C GLU A 98 6.28 1.71 -25.01
N ASN A 99 7.50 2.08 -25.38
CA ASN A 99 8.31 3.04 -24.60
C ASN A 99 7.67 4.44 -24.46
N ASP A 100 6.85 4.86 -25.42
CA ASP A 100 6.17 6.16 -25.43
C ASP A 100 4.75 6.10 -24.81
N HIS A 101 4.38 4.98 -24.20
CA HIS A 101 3.04 4.74 -23.69
C HIS A 101 2.55 5.83 -22.71
N LEU A 102 3.40 6.26 -21.77
CA LEU A 102 3.04 7.32 -20.84
C LEU A 102 2.79 8.66 -21.56
N VAL A 103 3.55 8.96 -22.63
CA VAL A 103 3.36 10.20 -23.42
C VAL A 103 2.02 10.17 -24.15
N LYS A 104 1.65 9.01 -24.73
CA LYS A 104 0.34 8.82 -25.35
C LYS A 104 -0.78 8.97 -24.31
N SER A 105 -0.62 8.35 -23.14
CA SER A 105 -1.57 8.46 -22.04
C SER A 105 -1.78 9.91 -21.59
N VAL A 106 -0.72 10.72 -21.48
CA VAL A 106 -0.81 12.16 -21.20
C VAL A 106 -1.67 12.87 -22.24
N ALA A 107 -1.46 12.58 -23.52
CA ALA A 107 -2.22 13.21 -24.60
C ALA A 107 -3.73 12.89 -24.49
N ASP A 108 -4.07 11.64 -24.19
CA ASP A 108 -5.45 11.21 -24.02
C ASP A 108 -6.12 11.84 -22.78
N TYR A 109 -5.46 11.85 -21.62
CA TYR A 109 -5.99 12.52 -20.42
C TYR A 109 -6.18 14.01 -20.60
N LYS A 110 -5.24 14.71 -21.25
CA LYS A 110 -5.40 16.13 -21.57
C LYS A 110 -6.60 16.36 -22.48
N ALA A 111 -6.80 15.52 -23.49
CA ALA A 111 -7.96 15.63 -24.37
C ALA A 111 -9.28 15.34 -23.64
N ILE A 112 -9.29 14.42 -22.68
CA ILE A 112 -10.43 14.16 -21.79
C ILE A 112 -10.76 15.40 -20.95
N LEU A 113 -9.76 16.03 -20.35
CA LEU A 113 -9.96 17.23 -19.51
C LEU A 113 -10.56 18.40 -20.30
N VAL A 114 -10.12 18.59 -21.55
CA VAL A 114 -10.67 19.60 -22.47
C VAL A 114 -12.13 19.29 -22.83
N ALA A 115 -12.45 18.02 -23.15
CA ALA A 115 -13.79 17.63 -23.61
C ALA A 115 -14.82 17.50 -22.47
N GLY A 116 -14.38 17.04 -21.29
CA GLY A 116 -15.23 16.71 -20.15
C GLY A 116 -15.43 17.84 -19.13
N ARG A 117 -14.74 18.98 -19.29
CA ARG A 117 -14.69 20.10 -18.33
C ARG A 117 -14.32 19.66 -16.91
N GLY A 118 -13.06 19.27 -16.71
CA GLY A 118 -12.50 19.09 -15.36
C GLY A 118 -12.89 17.78 -14.67
N ASP A 119 -12.96 16.67 -15.41
CA ASP A 119 -13.16 15.34 -14.80
C ASP A 119 -12.02 15.01 -13.82
N GLY A 120 -12.33 15.02 -12.52
CA GLY A 120 -11.34 14.82 -11.45
C GLY A 120 -10.60 13.48 -11.53
N ARG A 121 -11.21 12.46 -12.12
CA ARG A 121 -10.55 11.15 -12.36
C ARG A 121 -9.43 11.30 -13.38
N ALA A 122 -9.67 12.06 -14.46
CA ALA A 122 -8.67 12.29 -15.49
C ALA A 122 -7.52 13.15 -14.96
N LEU A 123 -7.84 14.14 -14.12
CA LEU A 123 -6.84 14.98 -13.46
C LEU A 123 -5.97 14.16 -12.51
N ASN A 124 -6.56 13.31 -11.66
CA ASN A 124 -5.85 12.37 -10.79
C ASN A 124 -4.93 11.45 -11.58
N ASN A 125 -5.46 10.80 -12.63
CA ASN A 125 -4.68 9.84 -13.39
C ASN A 125 -3.57 10.51 -14.20
N LEU A 126 -3.79 11.72 -14.72
CA LEU A 126 -2.74 12.51 -15.38
C LEU A 126 -1.61 12.86 -14.41
N ALA A 127 -1.94 13.25 -13.17
CA ALA A 127 -0.96 13.49 -12.13
C ALA A 127 -0.17 12.21 -11.79
N CYS A 128 -0.83 11.05 -11.73
CA CYS A 128 -0.16 9.76 -11.58
C CYS A 128 0.81 9.46 -12.73
N VAL A 129 0.42 9.72 -13.99
CA VAL A 129 1.34 9.56 -15.14
C VAL A 129 2.56 10.47 -14.99
N TYR A 130 2.38 11.73 -14.56
CA TYR A 130 3.52 12.62 -14.31
C TYR A 130 4.41 12.14 -13.16
N ALA A 131 3.84 11.57 -12.10
CA ALA A 131 4.61 10.95 -11.04
C ALA A 131 5.41 9.73 -11.55
N GLU A 132 4.82 8.91 -12.42
CA GLU A 132 5.51 7.79 -13.10
C GLU A 132 6.66 8.25 -13.99
N MET A 133 6.50 9.40 -14.66
CA MET A 133 7.55 10.05 -15.45
C MET A 133 8.58 10.82 -14.60
N GLU A 134 8.52 10.73 -13.27
CA GLU A 134 9.37 11.48 -12.32
C GLU A 134 9.24 13.02 -12.41
N LYS A 135 8.18 13.50 -13.06
CA LYS A 135 7.82 14.92 -13.14
C LYS A 135 7.04 15.33 -11.89
N TYR A 136 7.68 15.23 -10.74
CA TYR A 136 7.01 15.36 -9.44
C TYR A 136 6.38 16.74 -9.23
N LYS A 137 6.96 17.82 -9.74
CA LYS A 137 6.37 19.17 -9.64
C LYS A 137 5.06 19.28 -10.43
N ASP A 138 5.04 18.73 -11.64
CA ASP A 138 3.85 18.73 -12.49
C ASP A 138 2.73 17.88 -11.85
N ALA A 139 3.09 16.70 -11.32
CA ALA A 139 2.17 15.84 -10.60
C ALA A 139 1.59 16.52 -9.34
N GLU A 140 2.45 17.12 -8.53
CA GLU A 140 2.06 17.85 -7.31
C GLU A 140 1.08 18.98 -7.65
N GLN A 141 1.35 19.77 -8.68
CA GLN A 141 0.47 20.87 -9.09
C GLN A 141 -0.93 20.36 -9.45
N LEU A 142 -1.03 19.28 -10.24
CA LEU A 142 -2.33 18.72 -10.63
C LEU A 142 -3.09 18.10 -9.44
N PHE A 143 -2.39 17.44 -8.51
CA PHE A 143 -3.02 16.95 -7.29
C PHE A 143 -3.52 18.11 -6.43
N GLN A 144 -2.73 19.17 -6.24
CA GLN A 144 -3.15 20.34 -5.47
C GLN A 144 -4.35 21.05 -6.13
N GLU A 145 -4.38 21.15 -7.46
CA GLU A 145 -5.53 21.65 -8.21
C GLU A 145 -6.78 20.81 -7.93
N LEU A 146 -6.66 19.48 -7.99
CA LEU A 146 -7.77 18.57 -7.70
C LEU A 146 -8.28 18.70 -6.26
N LEU A 147 -7.36 18.83 -5.29
CA LEU A 147 -7.68 18.98 -3.87
C LEU A 147 -8.27 20.35 -3.52
N ALA A 148 -8.07 21.37 -4.36
CA ALA A 148 -8.71 22.69 -4.19
C ALA A 148 -10.19 22.70 -4.60
N GLY A 149 -10.67 21.65 -5.28
CA GLY A 149 -12.09 21.47 -5.63
C GLY A 149 -12.99 21.12 -4.43
N THR A 150 -14.30 21.22 -4.62
CA THR A 150 -15.30 20.95 -3.56
C THR A 150 -15.42 19.47 -3.20
N ASP A 151 -15.25 18.59 -4.18
CA ASP A 151 -15.47 17.14 -4.05
C ASP A 151 -14.20 16.35 -4.40
N ALA A 152 -13.09 16.72 -3.75
CA ALA A 152 -11.81 16.05 -3.95
C ALA A 152 -11.87 14.57 -3.51
N PRO A 153 -11.54 13.62 -4.40
CA PRO A 153 -11.66 12.20 -4.09
C PRO A 153 -10.55 11.72 -3.15
N ALA A 154 -10.82 10.69 -2.35
CA ALA A 154 -9.89 10.15 -1.35
C ALA A 154 -8.54 9.74 -1.94
N ASN A 155 -8.56 9.15 -3.13
CA ASN A 155 -7.39 8.68 -3.85
C ASN A 155 -6.42 9.82 -4.25
N ALA A 156 -6.92 11.04 -4.45
CA ALA A 156 -6.05 12.19 -4.75
C ALA A 156 -5.18 12.57 -3.55
N TYR A 157 -5.75 12.57 -2.33
CA TYR A 157 -4.99 12.77 -1.10
C TYR A 157 -3.95 11.67 -0.91
N TYR A 158 -4.36 10.41 -1.12
CA TYR A 158 -3.48 9.24 -1.08
C TYR A 158 -2.29 9.42 -2.04
N ASN A 159 -2.55 9.74 -3.30
CA ASN A 159 -1.50 9.84 -4.33
C ASN A 159 -0.53 11.00 -4.05
N LEU A 160 -1.04 12.15 -3.60
CA LEU A 160 -0.20 13.28 -3.23
C LEU A 160 0.68 12.96 -2.02
N TYR A 161 0.14 12.25 -1.02
CA TYR A 161 0.93 11.75 0.10
C TYR A 161 2.05 10.81 -0.36
N ILE A 162 1.74 9.83 -1.21
CA ILE A 162 2.74 8.90 -1.76
C ILE A 162 3.83 9.65 -2.54
N LEU A 163 3.45 10.66 -3.33
CA LEU A 163 4.39 11.52 -4.04
C LEU A 163 5.33 12.26 -3.07
N TYR A 164 4.81 12.81 -1.99
CA TYR A 164 5.62 13.48 -0.97
C TYR A 164 6.54 12.52 -0.22
N ARG A 165 6.05 11.33 0.16
CA ARG A 165 6.88 10.28 0.78
C ARG A 165 8.02 9.87 -0.16
N ARG A 166 7.73 9.68 -1.45
CA ARG A 166 8.76 9.36 -2.47
C ARG A 166 9.76 10.49 -2.66
N SER A 167 9.32 11.73 -2.53
CA SER A 167 10.15 12.92 -2.67
C SER A 167 10.84 13.34 -1.36
N THR A 168 10.83 12.49 -0.32
CA THR A 168 11.38 12.76 1.03
C THR A 168 10.81 14.00 1.73
N ARG A 169 9.64 14.47 1.29
CA ARG A 169 8.93 15.64 1.84
C ARG A 169 7.86 15.21 2.84
N LEU A 170 8.27 14.46 3.87
CA LEU A 170 7.32 13.78 4.75
C LEU A 170 6.40 14.76 5.53
N ASP A 171 6.88 15.95 5.88
CA ASP A 171 6.06 16.97 6.56
C ASP A 171 4.93 17.50 5.67
N ASP A 172 5.14 17.59 4.35
CA ASP A 172 4.07 17.88 3.40
C ASP A 172 3.06 16.71 3.33
N GLY A 173 3.57 15.48 3.34
CA GLY A 173 2.75 14.27 3.42
C GLY A 173 1.84 14.25 4.65
N VAL A 174 2.37 14.59 5.83
CA VAL A 174 1.58 14.70 7.07
C VAL A 174 0.46 15.73 6.92
N ARG A 175 0.75 16.91 6.35
CA ARG A 175 -0.29 17.93 6.10
C ARG A 175 -1.43 17.38 5.23
N VAL A 176 -1.11 16.64 4.18
CA VAL A 176 -2.12 16.03 3.29
C VAL A 176 -2.94 14.96 4.00
N LEU A 177 -2.32 14.11 4.82
CA LEU A 177 -3.04 13.09 5.58
C LEU A 177 -3.95 13.70 6.64
N VAL A 178 -3.54 14.80 7.29
CA VAL A 178 -4.39 15.55 8.22
C VAL A 178 -5.62 16.11 7.49
N MET A 179 -5.43 16.73 6.31
CA MET A 179 -6.55 17.19 5.49
C MET A 179 -7.48 16.05 5.08
N LEU A 180 -6.94 14.89 4.69
CA LEU A 180 -7.74 13.71 4.35
C LEU A 180 -8.58 13.24 5.55
N LYS A 181 -7.99 13.19 6.75
CA LYS A 181 -8.71 12.81 7.97
C LYS A 181 -9.84 13.79 8.31
N GLU A 182 -9.62 15.09 8.12
CA GLU A 182 -10.65 16.12 8.34
C GLU A 182 -11.80 16.02 7.33
N LYS A 183 -11.48 15.80 6.06
CA LYS A 183 -12.47 15.73 4.97
C LYS A 183 -13.19 14.40 4.90
N GLN A 184 -12.53 13.31 5.32
CA GLN A 184 -13.08 11.96 5.31
C GLN A 184 -12.80 11.26 6.64
N PRO A 185 -13.52 11.62 7.72
CA PRO A 185 -13.26 11.10 9.06
C PRO A 185 -13.40 9.58 9.20
N CYS A 186 -14.19 8.95 8.32
CA CYS A 186 -14.38 7.49 8.29
C CYS A 186 -13.25 6.76 7.55
N SER A 187 -12.32 7.47 6.90
CA SER A 187 -11.19 6.85 6.20
C SER A 187 -10.15 6.39 7.21
N LEU A 188 -10.04 5.06 7.37
CA LEU A 188 -9.03 4.43 8.24
C LEU A 188 -7.61 4.71 7.73
N TYR A 189 -7.47 4.94 6.42
CA TYR A 189 -6.21 5.11 5.72
C TYR A 189 -5.35 6.23 6.30
N ALA A 190 -5.94 7.42 6.49
CA ALA A 190 -5.18 8.58 6.98
C ALA A 190 -4.59 8.32 8.37
N SER A 191 -5.37 7.73 9.27
CA SER A 191 -4.90 7.41 10.62
C SER A 191 -3.81 6.33 10.60
N ILE A 192 -3.95 5.29 9.76
CA ILE A 192 -2.92 4.25 9.63
C ILE A 192 -1.59 4.85 9.18
N GLU A 193 -1.59 5.66 8.12
CA GLU A 193 -0.35 6.24 7.57
C GLU A 193 0.26 7.27 8.52
N LEU A 194 -0.55 8.09 9.19
CA LEU A 194 -0.06 8.98 10.25
C LEU A 194 0.60 8.16 11.36
N GLY A 195 -0.04 7.07 11.79
CA GLY A 195 0.53 6.13 12.74
C GLY A 195 1.87 5.57 12.29
N ASP A 196 2.00 5.15 11.03
CA ASP A 196 3.25 4.63 10.46
C ASP A 196 4.36 5.68 10.48
N ILE A 197 4.05 6.93 10.13
CA ILE A 197 4.99 8.05 10.17
C ILE A 197 5.52 8.26 11.59
N PHE A 198 4.65 8.25 12.60
CA PHE A 198 5.08 8.40 13.99
C PHE A 198 5.83 7.16 14.50
N PHE A 199 5.46 5.97 14.03
CA PHE A 199 6.18 4.73 14.34
C PHE A 199 7.60 4.75 13.77
N GLU A 200 7.78 5.21 12.52
CA GLU A 200 9.10 5.40 11.89
C GLU A 200 9.95 6.43 12.64
N LYS A 201 9.32 7.47 13.20
CA LYS A 201 9.95 8.46 14.09
C LYS A 201 10.21 7.93 15.50
N GLN A 202 9.86 6.67 15.79
CA GLN A 202 9.95 6.02 17.10
C GLN A 202 9.08 6.66 18.19
N ASP A 203 8.10 7.49 17.81
CA ASP A 203 7.08 8.00 18.71
C ASP A 203 5.92 7.00 18.78
N TYR A 204 6.18 5.89 19.45
CA TYR A 204 5.26 4.75 19.49
C TYR A 204 3.95 5.07 20.23
N THR A 205 3.98 6.01 21.18
CA THR A 205 2.79 6.45 21.91
C THR A 205 1.84 7.22 20.99
N ILE A 206 2.36 8.16 20.19
CA ILE A 206 1.53 8.83 19.19
C ILE A 206 1.06 7.85 18.12
N ALA A 207 1.94 6.97 17.64
CA ALA A 207 1.57 5.94 16.66
C ALA A 207 0.39 5.07 17.14
N GLU A 208 0.47 4.56 18.37
CA GLU A 208 -0.61 3.79 19.01
C GLU A 208 -1.92 4.57 19.03
N SER A 209 -1.90 5.86 19.37
CA SER A 209 -3.11 6.68 19.42
C SER A 209 -3.83 6.76 18.06
N TYR A 210 -3.06 6.86 16.98
CA TYR A 210 -3.60 6.87 15.62
C TYR A 210 -4.19 5.52 15.22
N TYR A 211 -3.51 4.41 15.53
CA TYR A 211 -4.04 3.07 15.26
C TYR A 211 -5.31 2.79 16.07
N ARG A 212 -5.33 3.16 17.36
CA ARG A 212 -6.49 2.96 18.23
C ARG A 212 -7.72 3.76 17.80
N ALA A 213 -7.52 4.95 17.23
CA ALA A 213 -8.61 5.82 16.78
C ALA A 213 -9.51 5.19 15.72
N VAL A 214 -9.06 4.11 15.07
CA VAL A 214 -9.79 3.48 13.96
C VAL A 214 -10.26 2.05 14.26
N LEU A 215 -10.02 1.50 15.46
CA LEU A 215 -10.34 0.11 15.89
C LEU A 215 -11.85 -0.23 16.06
N GLY A 216 -12.74 0.42 15.33
CA GLY A 216 -14.20 0.34 15.48
C GLY A 216 -14.85 -0.90 14.84
N PRO A 217 -16.14 -1.15 15.14
CA PRO A 217 -16.88 -2.36 14.73
C PRO A 217 -17.15 -2.49 13.22
N CYS A 218 -16.76 -1.51 12.40
CA CYS A 218 -16.89 -1.55 10.94
C CYS A 218 -15.63 -2.06 10.23
N GLU A 219 -14.59 -2.47 10.97
CA GLU A 219 -13.31 -2.82 10.37
C GLU A 219 -13.26 -4.26 9.83
N SER A 220 -13.33 -4.40 8.50
CA SER A 220 -12.87 -5.59 7.78
C SER A 220 -11.38 -5.48 7.40
N ASN A 221 -10.59 -4.90 8.30
CA ASN A 221 -9.17 -4.61 8.07
C ASN A 221 -8.31 -5.01 9.28
N PRO A 222 -7.39 -5.98 9.15
CA PRO A 222 -6.52 -6.41 10.25
C PRO A 222 -5.44 -5.38 10.63
N TYR A 223 -5.10 -4.45 9.73
CA TYR A 223 -3.91 -3.61 9.88
C TYR A 223 -3.92 -2.74 11.14
N PRO A 224 -5.02 -2.07 11.52
CA PRO A 224 -4.99 -1.22 12.71
C PRO A 224 -4.79 -1.99 14.01
N ILE A 225 -5.42 -3.16 14.17
CA ILE A 225 -5.22 -4.02 15.35
C ILE A 225 -3.76 -4.50 15.38
N TYR A 226 -3.26 -5.02 14.26
CA TYR A 226 -1.89 -5.50 14.14
C TYR A 226 -0.85 -4.40 14.40
N LYS A 227 -1.01 -3.22 13.81
CA LYS A 227 -0.08 -2.10 14.01
C LYS A 227 -0.14 -1.53 15.42
N CYS A 228 -1.30 -1.54 16.07
CA CYS A 228 -1.43 -1.25 17.48
C CYS A 228 -0.61 -2.25 18.32
N ALA A 229 -0.68 -3.55 18.02
CA ALA A 229 0.13 -4.57 18.69
C ALA A 229 1.64 -4.29 18.56
N LYS A 230 2.11 -3.93 17.34
CA LYS A 230 3.51 -3.56 17.12
C LYS A 230 3.95 -2.30 17.86
N ALA A 231 3.09 -1.28 17.90
CA ALA A 231 3.36 -0.06 18.65
C ALA A 231 3.48 -0.35 20.16
N LEU A 232 2.63 -1.22 20.70
CA LEU A 232 2.68 -1.67 22.10
C LEU A 232 3.93 -2.52 22.39
N GLU A 233 4.29 -3.43 21.48
CA GLU A 233 5.52 -4.23 21.57
C GLU A 233 6.77 -3.35 21.61
N ALA A 234 6.85 -2.35 20.72
CA ALA A 234 7.96 -1.40 20.66
C ALA A 234 8.07 -0.52 21.92
N GLN A 235 6.95 -0.31 22.63
CA GLN A 235 6.92 0.34 23.95
C GLN A 235 7.30 -0.59 25.11
N GLY A 236 7.52 -1.89 24.87
CA GLY A 236 7.75 -2.90 25.92
C GLY A 236 6.46 -3.33 26.66
N ARG A 237 5.29 -2.89 26.20
CA ARG A 237 3.97 -3.23 26.79
C ARG A 237 3.49 -4.59 26.25
N HIS A 238 4.27 -5.63 26.51
CA HIS A 238 4.12 -6.95 25.90
C HIS A 238 2.77 -7.63 26.20
N GLY A 239 2.19 -7.43 27.39
CA GLY A 239 0.88 -7.99 27.74
C GLY A 239 -0.24 -7.41 26.87
N GLU A 240 -0.25 -6.09 26.67
CA GLU A 240 -1.24 -5.43 25.81
C GLU A 240 -0.99 -5.72 24.32
N ALA A 241 0.28 -5.87 23.91
CA ALA A 241 0.61 -6.31 22.56
C ALA A 241 0.06 -7.72 22.28
N GLU A 242 0.21 -8.66 23.24
CA GLU A 242 -0.35 -10.01 23.17
C GLU A 242 -1.88 -10.01 23.06
N GLU A 243 -2.57 -9.14 23.78
CA GLU A 243 -4.02 -8.95 23.65
C GLU A 243 -4.41 -8.52 22.23
N MET A 244 -3.70 -7.53 21.65
CA MET A 244 -3.97 -7.04 20.30
C MET A 244 -3.64 -8.09 19.23
N TYR A 245 -2.52 -8.80 19.34
CA TYR A 245 -2.19 -9.91 18.43
C TYR A 245 -3.25 -11.01 18.49
N THR A 246 -3.64 -11.41 19.70
CA THR A 246 -4.66 -12.46 19.90
C THR A 246 -6.01 -12.04 19.31
N ARG A 247 -6.42 -10.78 19.51
CA ARG A 247 -7.61 -10.20 18.89
C ARG A 247 -7.50 -10.22 17.36
N CYS A 248 -6.38 -9.78 16.79
CA CYS A 248 -6.15 -9.79 15.34
C CYS A 248 -6.29 -11.21 14.76
N LEU A 249 -5.73 -12.23 15.41
CA LEU A 249 -5.79 -13.62 14.96
C LEU A 249 -7.15 -14.29 15.19
N ALA A 250 -7.98 -13.74 16.09
CA ALA A 250 -9.36 -14.18 16.29
C ALA A 250 -10.29 -13.62 15.21
N GLU A 251 -10.16 -12.32 14.91
CA GLU A 251 -11.00 -11.63 13.91
C GLU A 251 -10.54 -11.90 12.47
N PHE A 252 -9.23 -12.05 12.24
CA PHE A 252 -8.62 -12.27 10.93
C PHE A 252 -7.70 -13.49 10.91
N PRO A 253 -8.24 -14.72 10.95
CA PRO A 253 -7.43 -15.93 11.06
C PRO A 253 -6.43 -16.15 9.91
N TYR A 254 -6.63 -15.54 8.75
CA TYR A 254 -5.75 -15.70 7.58
C TYR A 254 -4.70 -14.59 7.43
N PHE A 255 -4.60 -13.67 8.40
CA PHE A 255 -3.60 -12.61 8.39
C PHE A 255 -2.26 -13.12 8.96
N HIS A 256 -1.33 -13.45 8.07
CA HIS A 256 -0.12 -14.23 8.39
C HIS A 256 0.96 -13.41 9.09
N GLU A 257 1.03 -12.11 8.81
CA GLU A 257 1.97 -11.17 9.39
C GLU A 257 1.83 -11.10 10.92
N ALA A 258 0.58 -11.13 11.42
CA ALA A 258 0.33 -11.16 12.86
C ALA A 258 0.81 -12.46 13.52
N TYR A 259 0.76 -13.61 12.85
CA TYR A 259 1.29 -14.86 13.40
C TYR A 259 2.81 -14.81 13.56
N LEU A 260 3.51 -14.29 12.54
CA LEU A 260 4.96 -14.23 12.52
C LEU A 260 5.49 -13.26 13.59
N ASP A 261 4.96 -12.04 13.62
CA ASP A 261 5.41 -11.03 14.57
C ASP A 261 5.05 -11.41 16.01
N TYR A 262 3.86 -11.98 16.23
CA TYR A 262 3.49 -12.44 17.57
C TYR A 262 4.37 -13.59 18.05
N ALA A 263 4.65 -14.57 17.18
CA ALA A 263 5.57 -15.65 17.52
C ALA A 263 7.00 -15.14 17.77
N HIS A 264 7.45 -14.15 16.99
CA HIS A 264 8.73 -13.49 17.21
C HIS A 264 8.80 -12.81 18.58
N MET A 265 7.78 -12.03 18.95
CA MET A 265 7.68 -11.41 20.28
C MET A 265 7.76 -12.47 21.39
N LEU A 266 7.03 -13.58 21.26
CA LEU A 266 7.05 -14.67 22.23
C LEU A 266 8.43 -15.33 22.36
N LEU A 267 9.17 -15.49 21.25
CA LEU A 267 10.53 -16.03 21.27
C LEU A 267 11.51 -15.08 21.96
N VAL A 268 11.40 -13.77 21.72
CA VAL A 268 12.20 -12.74 22.41
C VAL A 268 11.94 -12.78 23.93
N LEU A 269 10.71 -13.09 24.33
CA LEU A 269 10.30 -13.28 25.73
C LEU A 269 10.59 -14.69 26.28
N GLU A 270 11.34 -15.52 25.55
CA GLU A 270 11.68 -16.91 25.89
C GLU A 270 10.48 -17.87 26.05
N ARG A 271 9.27 -17.46 25.64
CA ARG A 271 8.02 -18.25 25.65
C ARG A 271 7.93 -19.17 24.43
N THR A 272 8.93 -20.03 24.28
CA THR A 272 9.14 -20.88 23.10
C THR A 272 7.96 -21.82 22.82
N GLU A 273 7.37 -22.42 23.86
CA GLU A 273 6.22 -23.32 23.70
C GLU A 273 4.96 -22.60 23.21
N ASP A 274 4.75 -21.35 23.62
CA ASP A 274 3.62 -20.55 23.14
C ASP A 274 3.84 -20.12 21.69
N ALA A 275 5.05 -19.67 21.33
CA ALA A 275 5.41 -19.35 19.95
C ALA A 275 5.16 -20.53 19.01
N LYS A 276 5.54 -21.74 19.43
CA LYS A 276 5.30 -22.98 18.69
C LYS A 276 3.82 -23.27 18.48
N LYS A 277 2.96 -23.04 19.48
CA LYS A 277 1.50 -23.18 19.33
C LYS A 277 0.95 -22.22 18.27
N ILE A 278 1.37 -20.95 18.31
CA ILE A 278 0.95 -19.91 17.36
C ILE A 278 1.37 -20.29 15.93
N LEU A 279 2.61 -20.69 15.71
CA LEU A 279 3.10 -21.09 14.38
C LEU A 279 2.44 -22.37 13.86
N ASN A 280 2.19 -23.35 14.73
CA ASN A 280 1.47 -24.58 14.35
C ASN A 280 0.02 -24.28 13.94
N ARG A 281 -0.63 -23.33 14.61
CA ARG A 281 -1.97 -22.85 14.22
C ARG A 281 -1.92 -22.22 12.83
N ALA A 282 -0.95 -21.35 12.54
CA ALA A 282 -0.76 -20.76 11.21
C ALA A 282 -0.56 -21.85 10.12
N ALA A 283 0.33 -22.81 10.36
CA ALA A 283 0.59 -23.90 9.43
C ALA A 283 -0.63 -24.79 9.18
N GLY A 284 -1.51 -24.95 10.17
CA GLY A 284 -2.77 -25.69 10.03
C GLY A 284 -3.79 -24.99 9.13
N LEU A 285 -3.73 -23.66 9.00
CA LEU A 285 -4.64 -22.88 8.16
C LEU A 285 -4.24 -22.90 6.68
N ILE A 286 -2.94 -23.05 6.38
CA ILE A 286 -2.41 -23.12 5.01
C ILE A 286 -2.72 -24.49 4.35
N LYS A 287 -2.94 -25.54 5.15
CA LYS A 287 -3.14 -26.92 4.67
C LYS A 287 -4.59 -27.24 4.27
N LYS A 288 -5.53 -26.30 4.40
CA LYS A 288 -6.93 -26.45 4.01
C LYS A 288 -7.22 -25.60 2.79
#